data_AF-A0AA48L4N9-F1
#
_entry.id   AF-A0AA48L4N9-F1
#
_cell.length_a   1.000
_cell.length_b   1.000
_cell.length_c   1.000
_cell.angle_alpha   90.00
_cell.angle_beta   90.00
_cell.angle_gamma   90.00
#
_symmetry.space_group_name_H-M   'P 1'
#
loop_
_entity.id
_entity.type
_entity.pdbx_description
1 polymer ?
#
loop_
_entity_poly.entity_id
_entity_poly.type
_entity_poly.pdbx_seq_one_letter_code
_entity_poly.pdbx_strand_id
1 'polypeptide(L)'
;MDEAEEPHRIRITTSGKTAPLALEALTFLKNNPTRPLVLHTIPLEPSTKPGLHPATLAAPRLVSLVEKVKREYIASLSPKKEKQGLWQYTETGLVVPAETERPSLERVLSGKTKPKMTHRPYLEITLSTQPLGLEKGRNVTCQTVFVERRRGSRGKGKSKTEEGDEDGGGGHNSGGELCADVGEPVARMKRKSEVTAVSPSKRPRT
;
A
#
# COMPACT_ATOMS: atom_id res chain seq x y z
N MET A 1 -6.33 -2.43 34.43
CA MET A 1 -6.01 -3.56 33.54
C MET A 1 -6.62 -3.18 32.21
N ASP A 2 -5.89 -2.41 31.41
CA ASP A 2 -6.38 -2.01 30.09
C ASP A 2 -6.50 -3.27 29.24
N GLU A 3 -7.71 -3.58 28.79
CA GLU A 3 -7.95 -4.62 27.79
C GLU A 3 -7.05 -4.30 26.60
N ALA A 4 -6.09 -5.17 26.32
CA ALA A 4 -5.22 -5.04 25.16
C ALA A 4 -6.10 -5.14 23.91
N GLU A 5 -6.51 -3.98 23.40
CA GLU A 5 -7.47 -3.89 22.32
C GLU A 5 -6.94 -4.64 21.10
N GLU A 6 -7.68 -5.64 20.64
CA GLU A 6 -7.23 -6.56 19.61
C GLU A 6 -6.84 -5.79 18.34
N PRO A 7 -5.70 -6.05 17.67
CA PRO A 7 -5.31 -5.36 16.45
C PRO A 7 -6.42 -5.39 15.39
N HIS A 8 -6.64 -4.27 14.68
CA HIS A 8 -7.58 -4.24 13.57
C HIS A 8 -6.95 -4.87 12.33
N ARG A 9 -7.53 -5.97 11.84
CA ARG A 9 -6.95 -6.78 10.76
C ARG A 9 -7.69 -6.53 9.44
N ILE A 10 -6.93 -6.20 8.39
CA ILE A 10 -7.41 -6.06 7.01
C ILE A 10 -6.69 -7.07 6.12
N ARG A 11 -7.46 -7.98 5.51
CA ARG A 11 -6.93 -8.98 4.58
C ARG A 11 -6.80 -8.39 3.18
N ILE A 12 -5.61 -8.53 2.58
CA ILE A 12 -5.35 -8.16 1.19
C ILE A 12 -5.45 -9.39 0.30
N THR A 13 -6.34 -9.32 -0.67
CA THR A 13 -6.55 -10.35 -1.68
C THR A 13 -6.00 -9.92 -3.04
N THR A 14 -5.94 -10.86 -3.98
CA THR A 14 -5.50 -10.61 -5.36
C THR A 14 -6.47 -9.71 -6.12
N SER A 15 -7.75 -9.69 -5.74
CA SER A 15 -8.84 -8.99 -6.40
C SER A 15 -9.36 -7.79 -5.59
N GLY A 16 -10.14 -6.92 -6.23
CA GLY A 16 -10.74 -5.73 -5.61
C GLY A 16 -9.98 -4.44 -5.88
N LYS A 17 -10.46 -3.33 -5.31
CA LYS A 17 -9.88 -1.98 -5.49
C LYS A 17 -9.07 -1.61 -4.25
N THR A 18 -7.87 -1.05 -4.43
CA THR A 18 -7.00 -0.62 -3.31
C THR A 18 -7.43 0.70 -2.70
N ALA A 19 -8.08 1.58 -3.46
CA ALA A 19 -8.52 2.89 -3.00
C ALA A 19 -9.46 2.84 -1.76
N PRO A 20 -10.55 2.06 -1.73
CA PRO A 20 -11.40 1.98 -0.55
C PRO A 20 -10.66 1.43 0.68
N LEU A 21 -9.81 0.41 0.51
CA LEU A 21 -9.00 -0.15 1.59
C LEU A 21 -8.02 0.89 2.17
N ALA A 22 -7.46 1.76 1.33
CA ALA A 22 -6.58 2.82 1.79
C ALA A 22 -7.33 3.85 2.63
N LEU A 23 -8.54 4.23 2.20
CA LEU A 23 -9.39 5.16 2.94
C LEU A 23 -9.80 4.57 4.30
N GLU A 24 -10.21 3.31 4.32
CA GLU A 24 -10.54 2.58 5.55
C GLU A 24 -9.35 2.56 6.52
N ALA A 25 -8.17 2.14 6.04
CA ALA A 25 -6.94 2.12 6.83
C ALA A 25 -6.56 3.51 7.40
N LEU A 26 -6.68 4.56 6.58
CA LEU A 26 -6.40 5.92 7.01
C LEU A 26 -7.39 6.42 8.05
N THR A 27 -8.67 6.10 7.86
CA THR A 27 -9.74 6.48 8.80
C THR A 27 -9.50 5.78 10.14
N PHE A 28 -9.16 4.49 10.10
CA PHE A 28 -8.82 3.71 11.28
C PHE A 28 -7.64 4.29 12.06
N LEU A 29 -6.51 4.58 11.39
CA LEU A 29 -5.30 5.13 12.03
C LEU A 29 -5.53 6.52 12.64
N LYS A 30 -6.46 7.31 12.09
CA LYS A 30 -6.81 8.64 12.62
C LYS A 30 -7.73 8.54 13.85
N ASN A 31 -8.69 7.62 13.80
CA ASN A 31 -9.68 7.48 14.86
C ASN A 31 -9.14 6.69 16.06
N ASN A 32 -8.21 5.75 15.85
CA ASN A 32 -7.70 4.84 16.87
C ASN A 32 -6.17 4.88 16.93
N PRO A 33 -5.55 5.95 17.46
CA PRO A 33 -4.09 6.12 17.42
C PRO A 33 -3.33 5.10 18.28
N THR A 34 -3.95 4.60 19.35
CA THR A 34 -3.37 3.61 20.27
C THR A 34 -3.43 2.18 19.71
N ARG A 35 -4.34 1.92 18.77
CA ARG A 35 -4.62 0.57 18.27
C ARG A 35 -3.86 0.28 16.99
N PRO A 36 -3.11 -0.83 16.92
CA PRO A 36 -2.37 -1.18 15.71
C PRO A 36 -3.29 -1.66 14.58
N LEU A 37 -2.93 -1.29 13.35
CA LEU A 37 -3.56 -1.74 12.10
C LEU A 37 -2.69 -2.83 11.46
N VAL A 38 -3.26 -4.00 11.22
CA VAL A 38 -2.57 -5.14 10.62
C VAL A 38 -3.09 -5.40 9.23
N LEU A 39 -2.24 -5.29 8.21
CA LEU A 39 -2.56 -5.65 6.83
C LEU A 39 -1.80 -6.91 6.42
N HIS A 40 -2.51 -7.97 5.99
CA HIS A 40 -1.89 -9.27 5.75
C HIS A 40 -2.39 -9.99 4.50
N THR A 41 -1.60 -10.95 3.99
CA THR A 41 -1.95 -11.79 2.83
C THR A 41 -2.38 -13.21 3.18
N ILE A 42 -2.48 -13.54 4.47
CA ILE A 42 -2.87 -14.89 4.94
C ILE A 42 -4.20 -15.31 4.29
N PRO A 43 -4.26 -16.47 3.60
CA PRO A 43 -5.49 -16.97 3.01
C PRO A 43 -6.41 -17.53 4.10
N LEU A 44 -7.73 -17.38 3.90
CA LEU A 44 -8.70 -18.02 4.80
C LEU A 44 -8.79 -19.53 4.54
N GLU A 45 -8.63 -19.94 3.28
CA GLU A 45 -8.84 -21.32 2.83
C GLU A 45 -7.67 -21.83 1.98
N PRO A 46 -7.36 -23.13 2.01
CA PRO A 46 -6.36 -23.73 1.13
C PRO A 46 -6.79 -23.61 -0.34
N SER A 47 -5.98 -22.96 -1.17
CA SER A 47 -6.21 -22.92 -2.61
C SER A 47 -5.99 -24.31 -3.21
N THR A 48 -7.01 -24.87 -3.85
CA THR A 48 -6.93 -26.15 -4.61
C THR A 48 -6.34 -25.98 -6.00
N LYS A 49 -6.18 -24.74 -6.48
CA LYS A 49 -5.73 -24.45 -7.84
C LYS A 49 -4.21 -24.64 -7.97
N PRO A 50 -3.73 -25.34 -9.01
CA PRO A 50 -2.30 -25.41 -9.30
C PRO A 50 -1.79 -24.03 -9.73
N GLY A 51 -0.70 -23.56 -9.13
CA GLY A 51 -0.11 -22.27 -9.45
C GLY A 51 0.56 -21.62 -8.24
N LEU A 52 0.95 -20.36 -8.40
CA LEU A 52 1.51 -19.56 -7.31
C LEU A 52 0.43 -19.31 -6.24
N HIS A 53 0.83 -19.40 -4.97
CA HIS A 53 -0.09 -19.24 -3.86
C HIS A 53 -0.74 -17.83 -3.86
N PRO A 54 -2.05 -17.68 -3.57
CA PRO A 54 -2.72 -16.39 -3.62
C PRO A 54 -2.09 -15.31 -2.74
N ALA A 55 -1.50 -15.70 -1.61
CA ALA A 55 -0.80 -14.78 -0.72
C ALA A 55 0.43 -14.14 -1.40
N THR A 56 1.17 -14.92 -2.19
CA THR A 56 2.32 -14.41 -2.97
C THR A 56 1.86 -13.44 -4.05
N LEU A 57 0.74 -13.74 -4.71
CA LEU A 57 0.16 -12.85 -5.72
C LEU A 57 -0.38 -11.55 -5.11
N ALA A 58 -0.86 -11.58 -3.87
CA ALA A 58 -1.37 -10.40 -3.17
C ALA A 58 -0.27 -9.51 -2.56
N ALA A 59 0.95 -10.04 -2.37
CA ALA A 59 2.03 -9.32 -1.68
C ALA A 59 2.42 -7.97 -2.34
N PRO A 60 2.63 -7.86 -3.67
CA PRO A 60 2.95 -6.57 -4.30
C PRO A 60 1.86 -5.51 -4.10
N ARG A 61 0.60 -5.96 -4.05
CA ARG A 61 -0.56 -5.10 -3.81
C ARG A 61 -0.65 -4.66 -2.36
N LEU A 62 -0.36 -5.53 -1.40
CA LEU A 62 -0.24 -5.17 0.02
C LEU A 62 0.80 -4.05 0.21
N VAL A 63 2.00 -4.21 -0.35
CA VAL A 63 3.05 -3.20 -0.27
C VAL A 63 2.59 -1.88 -0.90
N SER A 64 1.99 -1.92 -2.09
CA SER A 64 1.48 -0.72 -2.76
C SER A 64 0.41 0.02 -1.93
N LEU A 65 -0.47 -0.73 -1.27
CA LEU A 65 -1.50 -0.18 -0.38
C LEU A 65 -0.87 0.48 0.85
N VAL A 66 0.04 -0.22 1.52
CA VAL A 66 0.76 0.29 2.70
C VAL A 66 1.50 1.57 2.35
N GLU A 67 2.25 1.61 1.24
CA GLU A 67 2.94 2.82 0.79
C GLU A 67 1.98 3.99 0.54
N LYS A 68 0.79 3.72 -0.01
CA LYS A 68 -0.25 4.74 -0.19
C LYS A 68 -0.75 5.27 1.15
N VAL A 69 -1.08 4.39 2.09
CA VAL A 69 -1.52 4.75 3.45
C VAL A 69 -0.45 5.58 4.16
N LYS A 70 0.83 5.16 4.10
CA LYS A 70 1.94 5.91 4.71
C LYS A 70 2.04 7.33 4.16
N ARG A 71 2.05 7.49 2.83
CA ARG A 71 2.14 8.81 2.19
C ARG A 71 0.97 9.72 2.58
N GLU A 72 -0.25 9.21 2.51
CA GLU A 72 -1.45 10.00 2.82
C GLU A 72 -1.55 10.33 4.31
N TYR A 73 -1.17 9.41 5.20
CA TYR A 73 -1.13 9.64 6.63
C TYR A 73 -0.12 10.75 6.97
N ILE A 74 1.12 10.63 6.50
CA ILE A 74 2.19 11.61 6.72
C ILE A 74 1.82 12.98 6.13
N ALA A 75 1.22 13.01 4.94
CA ALA A 75 0.75 14.26 4.32
C ALA A 75 -0.35 14.95 5.15
N SER A 76 -1.15 14.18 5.89
CA SER A 76 -2.18 14.73 6.78
C SER A 76 -1.63 15.21 8.14
N LEU A 77 -0.38 14.89 8.49
CA LEU A 77 0.26 15.36 9.71
C LEU A 77 0.73 16.81 9.52
N SER A 78 0.39 17.68 10.47
CA SER A 78 0.90 19.05 10.50
C SER A 78 2.40 19.06 10.81
N PRO A 79 3.23 19.88 10.14
CA PRO A 79 4.68 19.92 10.35
C PRO A 79 5.09 20.40 11.75
N LYS A 80 4.16 20.94 12.53
CA LYS A 80 4.40 21.45 13.90
C LYS A 80 4.60 20.33 14.93
N LYS A 81 4.25 19.08 14.61
CA LYS A 81 4.35 17.93 15.53
C LYS A 81 5.54 17.05 15.15
N GLU A 82 6.74 17.51 15.48
CA GLU A 82 8.03 16.94 15.04
C GLU A 82 8.34 15.52 15.55
N LYS A 83 7.47 14.96 16.39
CA LYS A 83 7.62 13.63 16.98
C LYS A 83 6.55 12.63 16.53
N GLN A 84 5.67 13.02 15.60
CA GLN A 84 4.67 12.10 15.07
C GLN A 84 5.18 11.43 13.79
N GLY A 85 5.18 10.10 13.82
CA GLY A 85 5.54 9.23 12.71
C GLY A 85 4.69 7.98 12.73
N LEU A 86 4.98 7.08 11.81
CA LEU A 86 4.34 5.78 11.72
C LEU A 86 5.38 4.69 11.85
N TRP A 87 5.16 3.80 12.81
CA TRP A 87 5.93 2.59 13.01
C TRP A 87 5.38 1.50 12.09
N GLN A 88 6.26 0.84 11.35
CA GLN A 88 5.95 -0.27 10.48
C GLN A 88 6.69 -1.51 10.97
N TYR A 89 5.96 -2.56 11.26
CA TYR A 89 6.50 -3.88 11.57
C TYR A 89 6.14 -4.82 10.43
N THR A 90 7.12 -5.43 9.80
CA THR A 90 6.91 -6.37 8.69
C THR A 90 7.30 -7.76 9.13
N GLU A 91 6.33 -8.67 9.10
CA GLU A 91 6.52 -10.08 9.40
C GLU A 91 6.35 -10.92 8.13
N THR A 92 7.26 -11.88 7.95
CA THR A 92 7.18 -12.87 6.87
C THR A 92 7.32 -14.26 7.43
N GLY A 93 6.60 -15.21 6.83
CA GLY A 93 6.65 -16.59 7.29
C GLY A 93 5.97 -17.57 6.35
N LEU A 94 5.86 -18.81 6.82
CA LEU A 94 5.15 -19.89 6.15
C LEU A 94 3.95 -20.30 7.01
N VAL A 95 2.75 -20.29 6.43
CA VAL A 95 1.57 -20.81 7.10
C VAL A 95 1.69 -22.33 7.16
N VAL A 96 1.83 -22.86 8.37
CA VAL A 96 1.76 -24.31 8.60
C VAL A 96 0.28 -24.68 8.57
N PRO A 97 -0.17 -25.52 7.62
CA PRO A 97 -1.55 -25.96 7.64
C PRO A 97 -1.81 -26.73 8.93
N ALA A 98 -2.90 -26.41 9.63
CA ALA A 98 -3.38 -27.19 10.76
C ALA A 98 -3.61 -28.62 10.26
N GLU A 99 -2.69 -29.52 10.65
CA GLU A 99 -2.73 -30.97 10.45
C GLU A 99 -3.41 -31.43 9.16
N THR A 100 -2.96 -30.93 8.00
CA THR A 100 -3.22 -31.69 6.77
C THR A 100 -2.49 -33.00 6.94
N GLU A 101 -3.26 -34.09 7.10
CA GLU A 101 -2.82 -35.47 7.24
C GLU A 101 -1.49 -35.65 6.51
N ARG A 102 -0.40 -35.72 7.28
CA ARG A 102 0.91 -35.99 6.69
C ARG A 102 0.71 -37.28 5.92
N PRO A 103 1.01 -37.33 4.61
CA PRO A 103 0.85 -38.57 3.86
C PRO A 103 1.60 -39.65 4.63
N SER A 104 0.92 -40.79 4.89
CA SER A 104 1.53 -41.89 5.64
C SER A 104 2.96 -42.11 5.14
N LEU A 105 3.91 -42.18 6.07
CA LEU A 105 5.34 -42.32 5.78
C LEU A 105 5.58 -43.44 4.76
N GLU A 106 4.79 -44.52 4.85
CA GLU A 106 4.79 -45.64 3.91
C GLU A 106 4.59 -45.21 2.45
N ARG A 107 3.68 -44.26 2.18
CA ARG A 107 3.40 -43.74 0.83
C ARG A 107 4.54 -42.89 0.28
N VAL A 108 5.25 -42.19 1.16
CA VAL A 108 6.42 -41.37 0.79
C VAL A 108 7.62 -42.27 0.52
N LEU A 109 7.84 -43.27 1.38
CA LEU A 109 8.96 -44.20 1.28
C LEU A 109 8.80 -45.23 0.15
N SER A 110 7.58 -45.49 -0.32
CA SER A 110 7.34 -46.44 -1.41
C SER A 110 7.89 -45.99 -2.78
N GLY A 111 8.41 -44.75 -2.90
CA GLY A 111 8.96 -44.19 -4.15
C GLY A 111 7.94 -43.93 -5.28
N LYS A 112 6.68 -44.30 -5.06
CA LYS A 112 5.58 -44.13 -6.04
C LYS A 112 5.03 -42.71 -6.06
N THR A 113 5.29 -41.93 -5.02
CA THR A 113 4.92 -40.52 -4.94
C THR A 113 6.16 -39.65 -4.96
N LYS A 114 6.12 -38.58 -5.76
CA LYS A 114 7.07 -37.47 -5.67
C LYS A 114 6.38 -36.36 -4.87
N PRO A 115 6.48 -36.36 -3.52
CA PRO A 115 5.80 -35.35 -2.72
C PRO A 115 6.27 -33.97 -3.17
N LYS A 116 5.32 -33.16 -3.66
CA LYS A 116 5.60 -31.78 -4.02
C LYS A 116 5.67 -30.99 -2.73
N MET A 117 6.83 -30.41 -2.44
CA MET A 117 6.98 -29.48 -1.33
C MET A 117 6.08 -28.26 -1.60
N THR A 118 5.05 -28.07 -0.77
CA THR A 118 4.12 -26.95 -0.92
C THR A 118 4.40 -25.93 0.16
N HIS A 119 4.83 -24.73 -0.25
CA HIS A 119 5.03 -23.60 0.65
C HIS A 119 3.84 -22.65 0.56
N ARG A 120 3.38 -22.17 1.71
CA ARG A 120 2.32 -21.15 1.82
C ARG A 120 2.90 -19.90 2.47
N PRO A 121 3.68 -19.09 1.73
CA PRO A 121 4.26 -17.88 2.30
C PRO A 121 3.15 -16.89 2.63
N TYR A 122 3.35 -16.11 3.70
CA TYR A 122 2.53 -14.95 4.04
C TYR A 122 3.41 -13.72 4.30
N LEU A 123 2.78 -12.56 4.17
CA LEU A 123 3.33 -11.26 4.49
C LEU A 123 2.30 -10.53 5.36
N GLU A 124 2.74 -10.02 6.49
CA GLU A 124 1.96 -9.21 7.42
C GLU A 124 2.70 -7.90 7.67
N ILE A 125 1.98 -6.79 7.61
CA ILE A 125 2.52 -5.47 7.89
C ILE A 125 1.62 -4.80 8.92
N THR A 126 2.20 -4.52 10.08
CA THR A 126 1.53 -3.79 11.16
C THR A 126 1.96 -2.33 11.12
N LEU A 127 0.99 -1.42 11.11
CA LEU A 127 1.17 0.02 11.20
C LEU A 127 0.68 0.52 12.55
N SER A 128 1.46 1.33 13.23
CA SER A 128 1.12 1.91 14.54
C SER A 128 1.68 3.32 14.68
N THR A 129 0.96 4.19 15.42
CA THR A 129 1.47 5.53 15.76
C THR A 129 2.43 5.50 16.95
N GLN A 130 2.46 4.38 17.68
CA GLN A 130 3.29 4.17 18.87
C GLN A 130 4.17 2.92 18.72
N PRO A 131 5.35 2.88 19.37
CA PRO A 131 6.19 1.69 19.34
C PRO A 131 5.51 0.51 20.06
N LEU A 132 5.48 -0.65 19.41
CA LEU A 132 4.84 -1.87 19.92
C LEU A 132 5.82 -2.86 20.58
N GLY A 133 7.13 -2.63 20.44
CA GLY A 133 8.15 -3.55 20.97
C GLY A 133 8.24 -4.90 20.25
N LEU A 134 7.61 -5.05 19.07
CA LEU A 134 7.62 -6.29 18.27
C LEU A 134 8.98 -6.61 17.64
N GLU A 135 9.96 -5.72 17.77
CA GLU A 135 11.32 -5.83 17.20
C GLU A 135 12.09 -7.05 17.70
N LYS A 136 11.72 -7.58 18.87
CA LYS A 136 12.32 -8.79 19.46
C LYS A 136 11.76 -10.08 18.85
N GLY A 137 10.69 -10.00 18.06
CA GLY A 137 10.07 -11.13 17.39
C GLY A 137 10.99 -11.73 16.32
N ARG A 138 10.94 -13.06 16.16
CA ARG A 138 11.61 -13.72 15.03
C ARG A 138 10.91 -13.33 13.72
N ASN A 139 11.68 -13.05 12.67
CA ASN A 139 11.18 -12.69 11.34
C ASN A 139 10.41 -11.37 11.26
N VAL A 140 10.56 -10.49 12.25
CA VAL A 140 9.96 -9.15 12.24
C VAL A 140 11.05 -8.13 11.93
N THR A 141 10.81 -7.26 10.95
CA THR A 141 11.63 -6.07 10.69
C THR A 141 10.86 -4.82 11.09
N CYS A 142 11.53 -3.84 11.67
CA CYS A 142 10.93 -2.58 12.08
C CYS A 142 11.49 -1.43 11.24
N GLN A 143 10.59 -0.58 10.75
CA GLN A 143 10.91 0.65 10.06
C GLN A 143 10.06 1.78 10.60
N THR A 144 10.67 2.93 10.86
CA THR A 144 9.98 4.15 11.26
C THR A 144 9.91 5.12 10.11
N VAL A 145 8.74 5.71 9.86
CA VAL A 145 8.56 6.76 8.85
C VAL A 145 8.15 8.05 9.54
N PHE A 146 8.99 9.08 9.44
CA PHE A 146 8.76 10.39 10.05
C PHE A 146 8.42 11.43 8.99
N VAL A 147 7.73 12.50 9.40
CA VAL A 147 7.58 13.70 8.58
C VAL A 147 8.98 14.31 8.42
N GLU A 148 9.59 14.15 7.25
CA GLU A 148 10.82 14.87 6.96
C GLU A 148 10.52 16.37 6.98
N ARG A 149 11.21 17.13 7.85
CA ARG A 149 11.26 18.58 7.66
C ARG A 149 11.86 18.79 6.28
N ARG A 150 11.09 19.36 5.35
CA ARG A 150 11.61 19.84 4.08
C ARG A 150 12.81 20.70 4.43
N ARG A 151 14.01 20.18 4.21
CA ARG A 151 15.23 20.98 4.29
C ARG A 151 15.02 22.05 3.24
N GLY A 152 14.70 23.26 3.68
CA GLY A 152 14.39 24.38 2.80
C GLY A 152 15.43 24.37 1.70
N SER A 153 14.99 24.44 0.44
CA SER A 153 15.91 24.45 -0.69
C SER A 153 16.97 25.49 -0.34
N ARG A 154 18.18 25.02 -0.08
CA ARG A 154 19.29 25.89 0.23
C ARG A 154 19.46 26.65 -1.07
N GLY A 155 18.90 27.85 -1.12
CA GLY A 155 18.93 28.70 -2.29
C GLY A 155 20.38 28.80 -2.68
N LYS A 156 20.75 28.10 -3.76
CA LYS A 156 22.05 28.30 -4.38
C LYS A 156 21.93 29.65 -5.06
N GLY A 157 22.11 30.70 -4.26
CA GLY A 157 22.16 32.08 -4.70
C GLY A 157 23.20 32.15 -5.81
N LYS A 158 22.72 32.24 -7.04
CA LYS A 158 23.52 32.67 -8.17
C LYS A 158 23.25 34.16 -8.30
N SER A 159 23.88 34.93 -7.42
CA SER A 159 24.12 36.35 -7.66
C SER A 159 24.99 36.44 -8.92
N LYS A 160 24.40 36.88 -10.03
CA LYS A 160 25.17 37.56 -11.07
C LYS A 160 24.37 38.77 -11.54
N THR A 161 24.72 39.89 -10.92
CA THR A 161 24.55 41.26 -11.36
C THR A 161 25.07 41.45 -12.78
N GLU A 162 24.32 42.19 -13.59
CA GLU A 162 24.73 43.13 -14.66
C GLU A 162 23.39 43.65 -15.22
N GLU A 163 22.86 44.73 -14.64
CA GLU A 163 22.99 46.13 -15.10
C GLU A 163 22.70 46.31 -16.59
N GLY A 164 21.56 46.96 -16.86
CA GLY A 164 21.07 47.31 -18.18
C GLY A 164 19.81 48.16 -18.01
N ASP A 165 20.03 49.46 -17.80
CA ASP A 165 19.08 50.54 -17.99
C ASP A 165 18.24 50.32 -19.27
N GLU A 166 16.92 50.47 -19.18
CA GLU A 166 16.22 51.44 -20.02
C GLU A 166 14.79 51.72 -19.53
N ASP A 167 14.52 53.02 -19.56
CA ASP A 167 13.34 53.79 -19.23
C ASP A 167 12.13 53.45 -20.11
N GLY A 168 10.90 53.63 -19.60
CA GLY A 168 9.71 53.47 -20.44
C GLY A 168 8.37 53.21 -19.75
N GLY A 169 7.87 54.21 -19.04
CA GLY A 169 6.49 54.73 -19.18
C GLY A 169 5.27 53.80 -19.19
N GLY A 170 4.39 54.03 -18.22
CA GLY A 170 2.99 54.38 -18.51
C GLY A 170 1.92 53.30 -18.32
N GLY A 171 0.86 53.65 -17.58
CA GLY A 171 -0.43 52.96 -17.70
C GLY A 171 -1.26 52.91 -16.43
N HIS A 172 -2.03 53.97 -16.18
CA HIS A 172 -3.24 53.94 -15.36
C HIS A 172 -4.18 52.81 -15.81
N ASN A 173 -4.86 52.12 -14.86
CA ASN A 173 -6.32 51.95 -14.96
C ASN A 173 -6.97 51.58 -13.63
N SER A 174 -8.01 52.34 -13.29
CA SER A 174 -9.15 52.03 -12.42
C SER A 174 -9.70 50.61 -12.69
N GLY A 175 -10.24 49.86 -11.72
CA GLY A 175 -11.36 50.21 -10.83
C GLY A 175 -12.62 49.46 -11.31
N GLY A 176 -13.33 48.80 -10.39
CA GLY A 176 -14.56 48.03 -10.66
C GLY A 176 -14.28 46.62 -11.21
N GLU A 177 -15.10 45.59 -11.05
CA GLU A 177 -16.49 45.50 -10.60
C GLU A 177 -16.82 43.99 -10.39
N LEU A 178 -17.97 43.73 -9.79
CA LEU A 178 -18.57 42.45 -9.41
C LEU A 178 -18.84 41.45 -10.57
N CYS A 179 -19.23 40.23 -10.14
CA CYS A 179 -19.97 39.17 -10.86
C CYS A 179 -19.14 38.34 -11.86
N ALA A 180 -19.35 37.03 -12.10
CA ALA A 180 -20.49 36.17 -11.89
C ALA A 180 -20.07 34.69 -11.77
N ASP A 181 -20.97 33.94 -11.13
CA ASP A 181 -21.30 32.53 -11.34
C ASP A 181 -21.28 32.11 -12.83
N VAL A 182 -20.50 31.09 -13.20
CA VAL A 182 -20.78 30.19 -14.34
C VAL A 182 -20.17 28.82 -14.05
N GLY A 183 -21.02 27.81 -13.92
CA GLY A 183 -20.62 26.41 -13.85
C GLY A 183 -20.06 25.87 -15.16
N GLU A 184 -19.25 24.82 -15.07
CA GLU A 184 -18.84 24.05 -16.26
C GLU A 184 -19.03 22.53 -16.02
N PRO A 185 -19.86 21.85 -16.85
CA PRO A 185 -20.05 20.41 -16.79
C PRO A 185 -18.99 19.68 -17.61
N VAL A 186 -18.10 18.95 -16.95
CA VAL A 186 -17.08 18.15 -17.67
C VAL A 186 -17.72 16.88 -18.26
N ALA A 187 -17.56 16.78 -19.58
CA ALA A 187 -18.16 15.79 -20.46
C ALA A 187 -17.89 14.32 -20.09
N ARG A 188 -18.96 13.54 -20.12
CA ARG A 188 -19.00 12.08 -20.01
C ARG A 188 -18.47 11.42 -21.28
N MET A 189 -17.19 11.05 -21.27
CA MET A 189 -16.53 10.37 -22.37
C MET A 189 -16.89 8.88 -22.40
N LYS A 190 -17.84 8.49 -23.27
CA LYS A 190 -18.16 7.09 -23.58
C LYS A 190 -17.03 6.47 -24.40
N ARG A 191 -16.20 5.63 -23.78
CA ARG A 191 -15.29 4.73 -24.52
C ARG A 191 -16.03 3.44 -24.88
N LYS A 192 -16.42 3.30 -26.15
CA LYS A 192 -16.71 2.02 -26.80
C LYS A 192 -15.35 1.36 -27.05
N SER A 193 -15.04 0.28 -26.34
CA SER A 193 -13.93 -0.62 -26.72
C SER A 193 -14.53 -1.86 -27.38
N GLU A 194 -14.27 -1.94 -28.67
CA GLU A 194 -14.58 -3.03 -29.58
C GLU A 194 -13.80 -4.29 -29.18
N VAL A 195 -14.51 -5.40 -29.02
CA VAL A 195 -13.96 -6.72 -28.69
C VAL A 195 -13.60 -7.40 -30.00
N THR A 196 -12.32 -7.47 -30.33
CA THR A 196 -11.80 -8.32 -31.42
C THR A 196 -11.57 -9.71 -30.86
N ALA A 197 -12.38 -10.67 -31.32
CA ALA A 197 -12.24 -12.09 -31.02
C ALA A 197 -11.00 -12.66 -31.75
N VAL A 198 -10.05 -13.21 -30.98
CA VAL A 198 -8.91 -13.97 -31.52
C VAL A 198 -9.21 -15.46 -31.37
N SER A 199 -9.32 -16.14 -32.51
CA SER A 199 -9.56 -17.59 -32.62
C SER A 199 -8.35 -18.42 -32.15
N PRO A 200 -8.55 -19.55 -31.45
CA PRO A 200 -7.47 -20.44 -31.06
C PRO A 200 -7.03 -21.35 -32.22
N SER A 201 -5.75 -21.27 -32.56
CA SER A 201 -5.07 -22.14 -33.52
C SER A 201 -4.81 -23.53 -32.91
N LYS A 202 -5.35 -24.57 -33.56
CA LYS A 202 -5.14 -25.99 -33.22
C LYS A 202 -3.68 -26.36 -33.53
N ARG A 203 -2.94 -26.85 -32.54
CA ARG A 203 -1.67 -27.55 -32.76
C ARG A 203 -1.90 -29.06 -32.87
N PRO A 204 -1.23 -29.77 -33.79
CA PRO A 204 -1.30 -31.22 -33.91
C PRO A 204 -0.53 -31.91 -32.78
N ARG A 205 -1.05 -33.06 -32.34
CA ARG A 205 -0.36 -34.00 -31.45
C ARG A 205 0.59 -34.87 -32.29
N THR A 206 1.82 -35.01 -31.80
CA THR A 206 2.75 -36.09 -32.14
C THR A 206 2.81 -37.05 -30.96
#